data_AF-A0A5A7ZV37-F1
#
_entry.id   AF-A0A5A7ZV37-F1
#
_cell.length_a   1.000
_cell.length_b   1.000
_cell.length_c   1.000
_cell.angle_alpha   90.00
_cell.angle_beta   90.00
_cell.angle_gamma   90.00
#
_symmetry.space_group_name_H-M   'P 1'
#
loop_
_entity.id
_entity.type
_entity.pdbx_description
1 polymer ?
#
loop_
_entity_poly.entity_id
_entity_poly.type
_entity_poly.pdbx_seq_one_letter_code
_entity_poly.pdbx_strand_id
1 'polypeptide(L)'
;MADDVNGLSDKALSIFAFAAYHRLVSGETVTSVIRRDGAGHEADPEGVKELEARGLVTAGETAIDLGDAAQGAVETMVTALRRSVGR
;
A
#
# COMPACT_ATOMS: atom_id res chain seq x y z
N MET A 1 2.48 -7.38 15.31
CA MET A 1 1.93 -7.36 13.93
C MET A 1 1.22 -6.05 13.61
N ALA A 2 0.54 -5.38 14.57
CA ALA A 2 -0.05 -4.05 14.31
C ALA A 2 0.97 -2.89 14.36
N ASP A 3 2.12 -3.09 15.01
CA ASP A 3 3.12 -2.02 15.22
C ASP A 3 3.86 -1.60 13.95
N ASP A 4 4.01 -2.51 12.97
CA ASP A 4 4.82 -2.25 11.77
C ASP A 4 4.19 -1.18 10.85
N VAL A 5 2.85 -1.08 10.87
CA VAL A 5 2.07 -0.13 10.08
C VAL A 5 1.62 1.11 10.85
N ASN A 6 1.88 1.16 12.16
CA ASN A 6 1.60 2.35 12.97
C ASN A 6 2.67 3.43 12.71
N GLY A 7 2.25 4.69 12.64
CA GLY A 7 3.16 5.82 12.46
C GLY A 7 3.88 5.83 11.11
N LEU A 8 3.26 5.28 10.06
CA LEU A 8 3.72 5.48 8.68
C LEU A 8 3.62 6.96 8.31
N SER A 9 4.59 7.46 7.54
CA SER A 9 4.48 8.79 6.95
C SER A 9 3.35 8.87 5.91
N ASP A 10 2.88 10.08 5.60
CA ASP A 10 1.89 10.28 4.52
C ASP A 10 2.39 9.77 3.17
N LYS A 11 3.70 9.79 2.93
CA LYS A 11 4.33 9.24 1.73
C LYS A 11 4.16 7.72 1.65
N ALA A 12 4.44 7.02 2.74
CA ALA A 12 4.19 5.59 2.85
C ALA A 12 2.68 5.28 2.78
N LEU A 13 1.83 6.06 3.47
CA LEU A 13 0.38 5.90 3.45
C LEU A 13 -0.22 6.10 2.05
N SER A 14 0.35 6.98 1.22
CA SER A 14 -0.11 7.18 -0.16
C SER A 14 -0.05 5.90 -1.00
N ILE A 15 0.96 5.05 -0.76
CA ILE A 15 1.13 3.76 -1.44
C ILE A 15 0.05 2.77 -1.00
N PHE A 16 -0.26 2.74 0.31
CA PHE A 16 -1.38 1.94 0.84
C PHE A 16 -2.73 2.43 0.33
N ALA A 17 -2.92 3.75 0.22
CA ALA A 17 -4.14 4.32 -0.34
C ALA A 17 -4.32 3.93 -1.82
N PHE A 18 -3.24 3.89 -2.60
CA PHE A 18 -3.26 3.40 -3.97
C PHE A 18 -3.60 1.91 -4.05
N ALA A 19 -3.03 1.07 -3.18
CA ALA A 19 -3.40 -0.34 -3.07
C ALA A 19 -4.87 -0.53 -2.68
N ALA A 20 -5.37 0.26 -1.71
CA ALA A 20 -6.77 0.23 -1.28
C ALA A 20 -7.74 0.64 -2.41
N TYR A 21 -7.37 1.64 -3.21
CA TYR A 21 -8.11 1.99 -4.43
C TYR A 21 -8.24 0.79 -5.37
N HIS A 22 -7.14 0.11 -5.69
CA HIS A 22 -7.17 -1.07 -6.56
C HIS A 22 -8.03 -2.19 -5.97
N ARG A 23 -7.89 -2.46 -4.67
CA ARG A 23 -8.69 -3.45 -3.94
C ARG A 23 -10.20 -3.16 -4.00
N LEU A 24 -10.59 -1.90 -3.94
CA LEU A 24 -11.99 -1.45 -4.05
C LEU A 24 -12.54 -1.61 -5.47
N VAL A 25 -11.71 -1.35 -6.49
CA VAL A 25 -12.09 -1.45 -7.92
C VAL A 25 -12.15 -2.90 -8.39
N SER A 26 -11.12 -3.70 -8.13
CA SER A 26 -11.01 -5.07 -8.63
C SER A 26 -11.82 -6.07 -7.80
N GLY A 27 -11.98 -5.82 -6.50
CA GLY A 27 -12.54 -6.81 -5.58
C GLY A 27 -11.55 -7.89 -5.14
N GLU A 28 -10.34 -7.90 -5.67
CA GLU A 28 -9.30 -8.90 -5.42
C GLU A 28 -8.25 -8.40 -4.42
N THR A 29 -7.63 -9.33 -3.69
CA THR A 29 -6.51 -9.03 -2.79
C THR A 29 -5.34 -8.45 -3.59
N VAL A 30 -4.76 -7.36 -3.10
CA VAL A 30 -3.66 -6.66 -3.76
C VAL A 30 -2.33 -7.16 -3.21
N THR A 31 -1.59 -7.92 -4.03
CA THR A 31 -0.27 -8.46 -3.67
C THR A 31 0.90 -7.62 -4.20
N SER A 32 0.64 -6.75 -5.17
CA SER A 32 1.64 -5.87 -5.78
C SER A 32 0.99 -4.60 -6.32
N VAL A 33 1.72 -3.50 -6.31
CA VAL A 33 1.30 -2.23 -6.93
C VAL A 33 2.38 -1.68 -7.85
N ILE A 34 1.97 -0.90 -8.85
CA ILE A 34 2.90 -0.25 -9.77
C ILE A 34 3.74 0.77 -9.00
N ARG A 35 5.07 0.64 -9.12
CA ARG A 35 6.03 1.62 -8.63
C ARG A 35 6.20 2.74 -9.64
N ARG A 36 6.46 2.40 -10.90
CA ARG A 36 6.69 3.31 -12.03
C ARG A 36 5.79 2.91 -13.17
N ASP A 37 4.96 3.83 -13.62
CA ASP A 37 4.00 3.55 -14.70
C ASP A 37 4.58 3.78 -16.12
N GLY A 38 5.81 4.31 -16.22
CA GLY A 38 6.44 4.66 -17.49
C GLY A 38 5.89 5.93 -18.16
N ALA A 39 4.87 6.57 -17.57
CA ALA A 39 4.29 7.84 -18.00
C ALA A 39 4.79 9.04 -17.16
N GLY A 40 5.66 8.77 -16.18
CA GLY A 40 6.27 9.78 -15.31
C GLY A 40 5.70 9.82 -13.90
N HIS A 41 4.73 8.95 -13.57
CA HIS A 41 4.27 8.78 -12.19
C HIS A 41 5.09 7.67 -11.51
N GLU A 42 5.61 7.98 -10.32
CA GLU A 42 6.29 7.03 -9.46
C GLU A 42 5.73 7.12 -8.04
N ALA A 43 5.64 5.98 -7.36
CA ALA A 43 5.43 5.93 -5.91
C ALA A 43 6.50 6.75 -5.18
N ASP A 44 6.12 7.48 -4.14
CA ASP A 44 7.07 8.37 -3.45
C ASP A 44 8.30 7.58 -2.97
N PRO A 45 9.53 7.94 -3.40
CA PRO A 45 10.71 7.14 -3.16
C PRO A 45 11.12 7.09 -1.67
N GLU A 46 10.76 8.08 -0.87
CA GLU A 46 10.98 8.04 0.59
C GLU A 46 9.94 7.15 1.27
N GLY A 47 8.69 7.19 0.81
CA GLY A 47 7.66 6.25 1.24
C GLY A 47 8.04 4.80 0.95
N VAL A 48 8.56 4.52 -0.26
CA VAL A 48 9.04 3.18 -0.63
C VAL A 48 10.16 2.72 0.30
N LYS A 49 11.19 3.57 0.53
CA LYS A 49 12.30 3.25 1.43
C LYS A 49 11.84 2.97 2.86
N GLU A 50 10.89 3.74 3.37
CA GLU A 50 10.33 3.53 4.70
C GLU A 50 9.67 2.16 4.80
N LEU A 51 8.87 1.78 3.80
CA LEU A 51 8.18 0.50 3.79
C LEU A 51 9.13 -0.69 3.64
N GLU A 52 10.18 -0.55 2.83
CA GLU A 52 11.24 -1.56 2.72
C GLU A 52 12.02 -1.70 4.04
N ALA A 53 12.38 -0.58 4.69
CA ALA A 53 13.10 -0.60 5.96
C ALA A 53 12.29 -1.25 7.10
N ARG A 54 10.96 -1.20 7.03
CA ARG A 54 10.04 -1.87 7.95
C ARG A 54 9.70 -3.31 7.54
N GLY A 55 10.25 -3.81 6.43
CA GLY A 55 9.99 -5.17 5.93
C GLY A 55 8.56 -5.39 5.44
N LEU A 56 7.83 -4.31 5.14
CA LEU A 56 6.43 -4.38 4.70
C LEU A 56 6.31 -4.66 3.19
N VAL A 57 7.31 -4.22 2.42
CA VAL A 57 7.32 -4.37 0.96
C VAL A 57 8.70 -4.75 0.44
N THR A 58 8.74 -5.23 -0.79
CA THR A 58 9.97 -5.35 -1.60
C THR A 58 9.78 -4.54 -2.87
N ALA A 59 10.66 -3.56 -3.14
CA ALA A 59 10.52 -2.71 -4.31
C ALA A 59 11.41 -3.18 -5.47
N GLY A 60 10.78 -3.60 -6.56
CA GLY A 60 11.42 -3.80 -7.85
C GLY A 60 11.58 -2.49 -8.64
N GLU A 61 12.00 -2.59 -9.90
CA GLU A 61 12.16 -1.44 -10.78
C GLU A 61 10.83 -0.77 -11.15
N THR A 62 9.81 -1.59 -11.41
CA THR A 62 8.49 -1.14 -11.90
C THR A 62 7.34 -1.45 -10.95
N ALA A 63 7.53 -2.33 -9.96
CA ALA A 63 6.49 -2.78 -9.05
C ALA A 63 6.99 -2.79 -7.59
N ILE A 64 6.05 -2.74 -6.65
CA ILE A 64 6.24 -2.90 -5.21
C ILE A 64 5.41 -4.10 -4.78
N ASP A 65 6.07 -5.16 -4.32
CA ASP A 65 5.40 -6.35 -3.81
C ASP A 65 5.08 -6.18 -2.33
N LEU A 66 3.82 -6.43 -1.95
CA LEU A 66 3.33 -6.31 -0.59
C LEU A 66 3.53 -7.62 0.17
N GLY A 67 4.23 -7.57 1.30
CA GLY A 67 4.27 -8.69 2.24
C GLY A 67 2.93 -8.88 2.96
N ASP A 68 2.76 -10.03 3.62
CA ASP A 68 1.49 -10.41 4.27
C ASP A 68 0.97 -9.34 5.24
N ALA A 69 1.86 -8.72 6.01
CA ALA A 69 1.50 -7.65 6.94
C ALA A 69 0.95 -6.40 6.21
N ALA A 70 1.56 -6.03 5.08
CA ALA A 70 1.09 -4.92 4.26
C ALA A 70 -0.26 -5.24 3.60
N GLN A 71 -0.46 -6.45 3.09
CA GLN A 71 -1.74 -6.89 2.53
C GLN A 71 -2.85 -6.83 3.59
N GLY A 72 -2.59 -7.32 4.81
CA GLY A 72 -3.54 -7.24 5.92
C GLY A 72 -3.89 -5.81 6.33
N ALA A 73 -2.93 -4.89 6.26
CA ALA A 73 -3.17 -3.48 6.51
C ALA A 73 -3.99 -2.80 5.41
N VAL A 74 -3.82 -3.18 4.14
CA VAL A 74 -4.70 -2.73 3.04
C VAL A 74 -6.14 -3.19 3.28
N GLU A 75 -6.38 -4.44 3.66
CA GLU A 75 -7.73 -4.94 3.96
C GLU A 75 -8.35 -4.21 5.17
N THR A 76 -7.55 -3.91 6.19
CA THR A 76 -7.97 -3.12 7.34
C THR A 76 -8.37 -1.70 6.91
N MET A 77 -7.57 -1.05 6.06
CA MET A 77 -7.88 0.27 5.50
C MET A 77 -9.17 0.26 4.69
N VAL A 78 -9.36 -0.73 3.81
CA VAL A 78 -10.57 -0.87 2.98
C VAL A 78 -11.81 -1.11 3.85
N THR A 79 -11.69 -1.92 4.89
CA THR A 79 -12.77 -2.16 5.86
C THR A 79 -13.14 -0.87 6.60
N ALA A 80 -12.15 -0.09 7.03
CA ALA A 80 -12.38 1.20 7.66
C ALA A 80 -13.06 2.21 6.73
N LEU A 81 -12.64 2.27 5.45
CA LEU A 81 -13.25 3.12 4.43
C LEU A 81 -14.71 2.76 4.18
N ARG A 82 -15.03 1.46 4.04
CA ARG A 82 -16.43 1.01 3.87
C ARG A 82 -17.29 1.40 5.06
N ARG A 83 -16.79 1.14 6.28
CA ARG A 83 -17.47 1.51 7.52
C ARG A 83 -17.71 3.01 7.62
N SER A 84 -16.73 3.85 7.24
CA SER A 84 -16.85 5.31 7.34
C SER A 84 -17.88 5.89 6.38
N VAL A 85 -18.18 5.20 5.27
CA VAL A 85 -19.18 5.62 4.27
C VAL A 85 -20.51 4.85 4.37
N GLY A 86 -20.71 4.08 5.44
CA GLY A 86 -21.96 3.37 5.70
C GLY A 86 -22.19 2.11 4.85
N ARG A 87 -21.11 1.45 4.43
CA ARG A 87 -21.13 0.19 3.67
C ARG A 87 -20.51 -0.96 4.46
#